data_AF-A0A1D9QM65-F1
#
_entry.id   AF-A0A1D9QM65-F1
#
_cell.length_a   1.000
_cell.length_b   1.000
_cell.length_c   1.000
_cell.angle_alpha   90.00
_cell.angle_beta   90.00
_cell.angle_gamma   90.00
#
_symmetry.space_group_name_H-M   'P 1'
#
loop_
_entity.id
_entity.type
_entity.pdbx_description
1 polymer ?
#
loop_
_entity_poly.entity_id
_entity_poly.type
_entity_poly.pdbx_seq_one_letter_code
_entity_poly.pdbx_strand_id
1 'polypeptide(L)'
;MSSQQSSVPHGPDRQRILNVLAQRRYRQRKRERLHSLERRLDARLVTTNAMSASGGEIQPQHLMQPPLLRPGNPGTPNEPLYDLHPDSMIGACNASFTYLAPPYESACNTSSEISSLYVRDQFRINTPLPYGSTSQSATSTADSQLSAELQDLETSQFTFLSEHAIEIPNLKTLEVSLRIAHMLGLADDWVDLTINRVLDVTRISVPLVDLPGNLHPTAAQLMLPHYPVLDVLPWPSVRTKLICLFSQPEQLRPPIARGPMAIMQLMHALDDESEGLRVTLDMNGHGYDGKSWEVGQAIFRDWWWALDPEIVSNSNRLRSIRGVPKLQLPIP
;
A
#
# COMPACT_ATOMS: atom_id res chain seq x y z
N MET A 1 47.09 -23.30 11.16
CA MET A 1 46.92 -23.33 9.69
C MET A 1 46.53 -24.75 9.33
N SER A 2 45.43 -25.09 8.67
CA SER A 2 44.76 -24.39 7.57
C SER A 2 43.28 -24.81 7.56
N SER A 3 42.37 -23.84 7.62
CA SER A 3 40.93 -24.07 7.41
C SER A 3 40.73 -24.33 5.92
N GLN A 4 40.40 -25.56 5.53
CA GLN A 4 40.06 -25.87 4.14
C GLN A 4 38.72 -25.20 3.79
N GLN A 5 38.81 -24.06 3.11
CA GLN A 5 37.68 -23.46 2.39
C GLN A 5 37.26 -24.41 1.28
N SER A 6 36.09 -25.04 1.42
CA SER A 6 35.41 -25.71 0.33
C SER A 6 34.92 -24.64 -0.65
N SER A 7 35.55 -24.57 -1.82
CA SER A 7 35.12 -23.71 -2.92
C SER A 7 33.70 -24.09 -3.34
N VAL A 8 32.73 -23.20 -3.13
CA VAL A 8 31.34 -23.39 -3.58
C VAL A 8 31.34 -23.40 -5.11
N PRO A 9 30.98 -24.52 -5.77
CA PRO A 9 30.94 -24.56 -7.23
C PRO A 9 29.82 -23.65 -7.71
N HIS A 10 30.13 -22.69 -8.58
CA HIS A 10 29.14 -21.84 -9.24
C HIS A 10 28.88 -22.34 -10.66
N GLY A 11 27.60 -22.48 -11.02
CA GLY A 11 27.14 -22.95 -12.34
C GLY A 11 26.36 -24.26 -12.30
N PRO A 12 26.28 -25.01 -13.43
CA PRO A 12 25.42 -26.19 -13.59
C PRO A 12 25.70 -27.31 -12.57
N ASP A 13 26.91 -27.37 -12.03
CA ASP A 13 27.29 -28.36 -11.01
C ASP A 13 26.62 -28.09 -9.66
N ARG A 14 26.35 -26.82 -9.31
CA ARG A 14 25.54 -26.48 -8.11
C ARG A 14 24.13 -27.02 -8.26
N GLN A 15 23.53 -26.85 -9.44
CA GLN A 15 22.18 -27.31 -9.71
C GLN A 15 22.10 -28.84 -9.70
N ARG A 16 23.13 -29.53 -10.19
CA ARG A 16 23.25 -31.00 -10.09
C ARG A 16 23.34 -31.45 -8.64
N ILE A 17 24.19 -30.81 -7.83
CA ILE A 17 24.32 -31.14 -6.40
C ILE A 17 22.99 -30.91 -5.66
N LEU A 18 22.31 -29.79 -5.93
CA LEU A 18 21.00 -29.49 -5.35
C LEU A 18 19.93 -30.50 -5.78
N ASN A 19 19.88 -30.89 -7.05
CA ASN A 19 18.96 -31.90 -7.54
C ASN A 19 19.23 -33.27 -6.94
N VAL A 20 20.49 -33.66 -6.78
CA VAL A 20 20.87 -34.91 -6.10
C VAL A 20 20.45 -34.89 -4.63
N LEU A 21 20.68 -33.78 -3.93
CA LEU A 21 20.25 -33.62 -2.53
C LEU A 21 18.73 -33.62 -2.40
N ALA A 22 18.02 -32.93 -3.29
CA ALA A 22 16.57 -32.93 -3.36
C ALA A 22 16.04 -34.35 -3.60
N GLN A 23 16.63 -35.08 -4.55
CA GLN A 23 16.25 -36.45 -4.87
C GLN A 23 16.54 -37.42 -3.72
N ARG A 24 17.65 -37.22 -3.00
CA ARG A 24 18.00 -38.01 -1.81
C ARG A 24 16.99 -37.77 -0.69
N ARG A 25 16.65 -36.51 -0.41
CA ARG A 25 15.63 -36.13 0.57
C ARG A 25 14.24 -36.66 0.18
N TYR A 26 13.90 -36.60 -1.11
CA TYR A 26 12.64 -37.17 -1.62
C TYR A 26 12.56 -38.68 -1.37
N ARG A 27 13.61 -39.44 -1.74
CA ARG A 27 13.66 -40.89 -1.52
C ARG A 27 13.68 -41.24 -0.03
N GLN A 28 14.30 -40.41 0.79
CA GLN A 28 14.27 -40.57 2.24
C GLN A 28 12.85 -40.40 2.79
N ARG A 29 12.17 -39.29 2.48
CA ARG A 29 10.78 -39.06 2.89
C ARG A 29 9.84 -40.14 2.37
N LYS A 30 10.07 -40.64 1.15
CA LYS A 30 9.29 -41.75 0.58
C LYS A 30 9.45 -43.04 1.39
N ARG A 31 10.67 -43.37 1.82
CA ARG A 31 10.93 -44.53 2.69
C ARG A 31 10.33 -44.35 4.08
N GLU A 32 10.46 -43.16 4.66
CA GLU A 32 9.85 -42.84 5.97
C GLU A 32 8.32 -42.95 5.92
N ARG A 33 7.70 -42.48 4.82
CA ARG A 33 6.25 -42.62 4.59
C ARG A 33 5.81 -44.07 4.45
N LEU A 34 6.58 -44.91 3.75
CA LEU A 34 6.30 -46.34 3.66
C LEU A 34 6.42 -47.03 5.03
N HIS A 35 7.49 -46.79 5.78
CA HIS A 35 7.65 -47.34 7.13
C HIS A 35 6.61 -46.85 8.13
N SER A 36 6.13 -45.61 7.97
CA SER A 36 5.01 -45.08 8.74
C SER A 36 3.72 -45.85 8.46
N LEU A 37 3.46 -46.17 7.19
CA LEU A 37 2.28 -46.94 6.78
C LEU A 37 2.35 -48.38 7.26
N GLU A 38 3.52 -49.04 7.16
CA GLU A 38 3.74 -50.40 7.70
C GLU A 38 3.46 -50.44 9.21
N ARG A 39 4.03 -49.51 10.00
CA ARG A 39 3.77 -49.42 11.44
C ARG A 39 2.29 -49.19 11.77
N ARG A 40 1.57 -48.42 10.95
CA ARG A 40 0.13 -48.21 11.13
C ARG A 40 -0.68 -49.48 10.82
N LEU A 41 -0.28 -50.26 9.82
CA LEU A 41 -0.89 -51.56 9.53
C LEU A 41 -0.64 -52.54 10.67
N ASP A 42 0.60 -52.65 11.14
CA ASP A 42 0.96 -53.52 12.27
C ASP A 42 0.19 -53.12 13.54
N ALA A 43 0.12 -51.83 13.87
CA ALA A 43 -0.65 -51.34 15.00
C ALA A 43 -2.16 -51.64 14.86
N ARG A 44 -2.71 -51.54 13.64
CA ARG A 44 -4.12 -51.86 13.38
C ARG A 44 -4.39 -53.36 13.53
N LEU A 45 -3.46 -54.23 13.10
CA LEU A 45 -3.54 -55.68 13.30
C LEU A 45 -3.43 -56.08 14.77
N VAL A 46 -2.59 -55.39 15.55
CA VAL A 46 -2.51 -55.58 17.02
C VAL A 46 -3.79 -55.11 17.72
N THR A 47 -4.39 -54.00 17.26
CA THR A 47 -5.62 -53.45 17.85
C THR A 47 -6.84 -54.33 17.55
N THR A 48 -6.94 -54.91 16.35
CA THR A 48 -8.00 -55.87 16.02
C THR A 48 -7.90 -57.16 16.82
N ASN A 49 -6.69 -57.59 17.19
CA ASN A 49 -6.49 -58.74 18.06
C ASN A 49 -6.77 -58.44 19.55
N ALA A 50 -6.66 -57.18 19.99
CA ALA A 50 -6.96 -56.75 21.36
C ALA A 50 -8.45 -56.45 21.59
N MET A 51 -9.19 -55.95 20.59
CA MET A 51 -10.62 -55.62 20.70
C MET A 51 -11.56 -56.84 20.65
N SER A 52 -11.06 -58.04 20.37
CA SER A 52 -11.80 -59.29 20.61
C SER A 52 -11.66 -59.81 22.05
N ALA A 53 -10.96 -59.09 22.94
CA ALA A 53 -10.68 -59.53 24.30
C ALA A 53 -10.76 -58.41 25.35
N SER A 54 -11.82 -57.59 25.38
CA SER A 54 -12.29 -56.93 26.62
C SER A 54 -13.59 -56.16 26.36
N GLY A 55 -14.69 -56.61 26.97
CA GLY A 55 -15.93 -55.84 27.09
C GLY A 55 -15.98 -55.11 28.44
N GLY A 56 -16.48 -53.88 28.45
CA GLY A 56 -16.76 -53.13 29.68
C GLY A 56 -16.97 -51.63 29.44
N GLU A 57 -18.14 -51.13 29.85
CA GLU A 57 -18.64 -49.75 29.77
C GLU A 57 -17.84 -48.74 30.63
N ILE A 58 -18.08 -47.43 30.42
CA ILE A 58 -18.46 -46.40 31.44
C ILE A 58 -18.31 -44.95 30.87
N GLN A 59 -19.25 -44.08 31.28
CA GLN A 59 -19.35 -42.61 31.14
C GLN A 59 -19.31 -41.96 32.55
N PRO A 60 -18.81 -40.71 32.79
CA PRO A 60 -19.69 -39.58 33.21
C PRO A 60 -19.17 -38.12 32.96
N GLN A 61 -19.97 -37.15 33.43
CA GLN A 61 -20.12 -35.70 33.14
C GLN A 61 -19.42 -34.75 34.18
N HIS A 62 -19.48 -33.40 34.00
CA HIS A 62 -19.89 -32.33 35.02
C HIS A 62 -19.10 -30.96 35.11
N LEU A 63 -19.79 -29.81 34.78
CA LEU A 63 -19.90 -28.42 35.39
C LEU A 63 -18.67 -27.49 35.71
N MET A 64 -18.66 -26.14 35.90
CA MET A 64 -19.55 -24.92 35.87
C MET A 64 -18.73 -23.58 35.93
N GLN A 65 -19.34 -22.43 35.57
CA GLN A 65 -19.00 -21.00 35.91
C GLN A 65 -20.21 -20.36 36.68
N PRO A 66 -20.15 -19.23 37.47
CA PRO A 66 -20.26 -17.78 37.03
C PRO A 66 -19.78 -16.70 38.11
N PRO A 67 -20.26 -15.42 38.29
CA PRO A 67 -20.44 -14.17 37.48
C PRO A 67 -19.93 -12.80 38.12
N LEU A 68 -20.29 -11.66 37.47
CA LEU A 68 -19.98 -10.20 37.58
C LEU A 68 -20.54 -9.37 38.78
N LEU A 69 -19.97 -8.17 39.04
CA LEU A 69 -20.57 -7.05 39.82
C LEU A 69 -20.11 -5.61 39.39
N ARG A 70 -21.04 -4.64 39.45
CA ARG A 70 -20.91 -3.15 39.42
C ARG A 70 -21.89 -2.60 40.48
N PRO A 71 -21.68 -1.46 41.20
CA PRO A 71 -22.35 -0.18 40.84
C PRO A 71 -21.74 1.14 41.40
N GLY A 72 -22.22 2.30 40.90
CA GLY A 72 -22.57 3.48 41.75
C GLY A 72 -21.79 4.81 41.60
N ASN A 73 -22.51 5.90 41.28
CA ASN A 73 -22.08 7.32 41.22
C ASN A 73 -22.87 8.13 42.29
N PRO A 74 -22.40 9.33 42.75
CA PRO A 74 -23.30 10.50 42.72
C PRO A 74 -22.65 11.90 42.59
N GLY A 75 -23.35 12.82 41.90
CA GLY A 75 -23.68 14.18 42.40
C GLY A 75 -22.74 15.39 42.20
N THR A 76 -23.13 16.32 41.30
CA THR A 76 -22.74 17.75 41.19
C THR A 76 -23.41 18.62 42.29
N PRO A 77 -22.95 19.87 42.59
CA PRO A 77 -23.50 21.06 41.91
C PRO A 77 -22.67 22.39 41.86
N ASN A 78 -22.98 23.21 40.84
CA ASN A 78 -23.03 24.70 40.75
C ASN A 78 -21.81 25.61 40.38
N GLU A 79 -22.04 26.33 39.27
CA GLU A 79 -21.50 27.60 38.70
C GLU A 79 -21.93 28.86 39.50
N PRO A 80 -21.27 30.04 39.39
CA PRO A 80 -21.61 31.02 38.32
C PRO A 80 -20.49 31.98 37.80
N LEU A 81 -20.49 32.19 36.47
CA LEU A 81 -20.70 33.46 35.70
C LEU A 81 -19.82 34.72 36.00
N TYR A 82 -19.02 35.16 35.01
CA TYR A 82 -18.84 36.58 34.61
C TYR A 82 -18.27 36.73 33.18
N ASP A 83 -18.90 37.61 32.40
CA ASP A 83 -18.49 38.13 31.09
C ASP A 83 -17.29 39.09 31.17
N LEU A 84 -16.52 39.25 30.08
CA LEU A 84 -16.32 40.51 29.32
C LEU A 84 -15.18 40.41 28.28
N HIS A 85 -15.53 40.73 27.02
CA HIS A 85 -14.66 41.14 25.92
C HIS A 85 -14.28 42.64 26.09
N PRO A 86 -13.15 43.15 25.54
CA PRO A 86 -13.27 43.95 24.31
C PRO A 86 -12.10 43.89 23.30
N ASP A 87 -12.50 44.07 22.04
CA ASP A 87 -11.91 44.61 20.80
C ASP A 87 -10.40 44.82 20.59
N SER A 88 -9.94 44.42 19.39
CA SER A 88 -9.00 45.24 18.62
C SER A 88 -9.17 45.06 17.10
N MET A 89 -9.17 46.21 16.40
CA MET A 89 -9.39 46.43 14.97
C MET A 89 -8.14 46.25 14.09
N ILE A 90 -8.36 46.40 12.77
CA ILE A 90 -7.45 46.74 11.65
C ILE A 90 -7.22 45.54 10.72
N GLY A 91 -7.42 45.60 9.40
CA GLY A 91 -7.78 46.68 8.51
C GLY A 91 -7.93 46.14 7.08
N ALA A 92 -8.89 46.69 6.34
CA ALA A 92 -9.09 46.40 4.93
C ALA A 92 -7.97 47.00 4.08
N CYS A 93 -7.58 46.29 3.02
CA CYS A 93 -7.05 46.93 1.83
C CYS A 93 -7.64 46.25 0.59
N ASN A 94 -8.14 47.12 -0.27
CA ASN A 94 -8.95 46.90 -1.45
C ASN A 94 -8.11 47.37 -2.63
N ALA A 95 -7.93 46.53 -3.64
CA ALA A 95 -7.40 46.93 -4.92
C ALA A 95 -8.23 46.27 -6.03
N SER A 96 -9.03 47.11 -6.68
CA SER A 96 -9.76 46.81 -7.90
C SER A 96 -8.82 46.86 -9.10
N PHE A 97 -8.97 45.94 -10.05
CA PHE A 97 -8.65 46.23 -11.45
C PHE A 97 -9.72 45.59 -12.35
N THR A 98 -10.52 46.45 -12.95
CA THR A 98 -11.39 46.18 -14.09
C THR A 98 -10.55 46.18 -15.37
N TYR A 99 -10.81 45.28 -16.33
CA TYR A 99 -11.14 45.63 -17.72
C TYR A 99 -11.40 44.37 -18.59
N LEU A 100 -12.63 44.29 -19.09
CA LEU A 100 -13.13 43.85 -20.41
C LEU A 100 -12.71 42.50 -21.06
N ALA A 101 -13.67 41.57 -21.05
CA ALA A 101 -14.20 40.90 -22.27
C ALA A 101 -15.12 41.89 -23.04
N PRO A 102 -15.72 41.65 -24.24
CA PRO A 102 -16.09 40.38 -24.93
C PRO A 102 -16.01 40.53 -26.51
N PRO A 103 -16.80 39.90 -27.43
CA PRO A 103 -17.89 38.91 -27.30
C PRO A 103 -18.03 37.79 -28.37
N TYR A 104 -19.01 36.90 -28.09
CA TYR A 104 -19.95 36.12 -28.95
C TYR A 104 -19.43 35.03 -29.91
N GLU A 105 -20.11 33.92 -30.24
CA GLU A 105 -21.26 33.08 -29.79
C GLU A 105 -21.24 31.87 -30.78
N SER A 106 -21.33 30.61 -30.36
CA SER A 106 -22.53 29.78 -30.08
C SER A 106 -22.97 28.84 -31.23
N ALA A 107 -23.24 27.59 -30.82
CA ALA A 107 -24.07 26.52 -31.41
C ALA A 107 -23.52 25.69 -32.60
N CYS A 108 -23.66 24.36 -32.70
CA CYS A 108 -24.25 23.34 -31.83
C CYS A 108 -23.85 21.92 -32.30
N ASN A 109 -23.68 21.02 -31.32
CA ASN A 109 -23.90 19.56 -31.23
C ASN A 109 -24.00 18.69 -32.50
N THR A 110 -23.22 17.60 -32.53
CA THR A 110 -23.74 16.25 -32.80
C THR A 110 -22.97 15.20 -32.01
N SER A 111 -23.73 14.42 -31.25
CA SER A 111 -23.35 13.23 -30.49
C SER A 111 -22.80 12.10 -31.38
N SER A 112 -21.74 11.44 -30.95
CA SER A 112 -21.53 10.02 -31.24
C SER A 112 -20.75 9.39 -30.10
N GLU A 113 -21.47 8.61 -29.30
CA GLU A 113 -20.93 7.66 -28.36
C GLU A 113 -20.08 6.64 -29.13
N ILE A 114 -18.77 6.61 -28.88
CA ILE A 114 -17.94 5.47 -29.23
C ILE A 114 -17.64 4.74 -27.93
N SER A 115 -18.55 3.83 -27.64
CA SER A 115 -18.43 2.77 -26.65
C SER A 115 -17.16 1.96 -26.93
N SER A 116 -16.27 1.87 -25.95
CA SER A 116 -15.06 1.07 -25.98
C SER A 116 -15.40 -0.42 -25.87
N LEU A 117 -15.96 -0.98 -26.94
CA LEU A 117 -16.03 -2.41 -27.17
C LEU A 117 -14.78 -2.83 -27.94
N TYR A 118 -13.69 -3.13 -27.22
CA TYR A 118 -12.77 -4.18 -27.63
C TYR A 118 -11.99 -4.67 -26.42
N VAL A 119 -11.89 -6.00 -26.31
CA VAL A 119 -11.20 -6.78 -25.28
C VAL A 119 -12.01 -7.02 -23.98
N ARG A 120 -13.20 -7.60 -24.14
CA ARG A 120 -13.76 -8.51 -23.13
C ARG A 120 -14.50 -9.66 -23.78
N ASP A 121 -13.77 -10.59 -24.40
CA ASP A 121 -14.29 -11.92 -24.64
C ASP A 121 -13.15 -12.94 -24.73
N GLN A 122 -12.92 -13.64 -23.63
CA GLN A 122 -12.34 -14.99 -23.59
C GLN A 122 -12.44 -15.46 -22.15
N PHE A 123 -13.62 -15.91 -21.73
CA PHE A 123 -13.85 -17.02 -20.79
C PHE A 123 -15.37 -17.26 -20.74
N ARG A 124 -15.88 -18.00 -21.72
CA ARG A 124 -17.19 -18.65 -21.63
C ARG A 124 -17.11 -19.73 -20.55
N ILE A 125 -17.92 -19.62 -19.50
CA ILE A 125 -18.35 -20.78 -18.72
C ILE A 125 -19.88 -20.77 -18.68
N ASN A 126 -20.43 -21.91 -19.08
CA ASN A 126 -21.82 -22.13 -19.45
C ASN A 126 -22.80 -22.08 -18.26
N THR A 127 -24.01 -21.62 -18.55
CA THR A 127 -25.22 -21.76 -17.74
C THR A 127 -25.63 -23.25 -17.60
N PRO A 128 -26.20 -23.68 -16.46
CA PRO A 128 -26.53 -25.09 -16.21
C PRO A 128 -27.98 -25.44 -16.57
N LEU A 129 -28.21 -26.64 -17.12
CA LEU A 129 -29.35 -27.57 -16.87
C LEU A 129 -29.28 -28.77 -17.85
N PRO A 130 -29.97 -29.91 -17.64
CA PRO A 130 -30.37 -30.61 -16.41
C PRO A 130 -29.79 -32.04 -16.33
N TYR A 131 -29.86 -32.63 -15.13
CA TYR A 131 -29.46 -34.00 -14.82
C TYR A 131 -30.27 -35.06 -15.58
N GLY A 132 -29.57 -35.99 -16.22
CA GLY A 132 -30.04 -37.33 -16.58
C GLY A 132 -29.29 -38.37 -15.74
N SER A 133 -30.04 -39.18 -14.99
CA SER A 133 -29.58 -40.24 -14.10
C SER A 133 -28.76 -41.32 -14.81
N THR A 134 -27.67 -41.83 -14.22
CA THR A 134 -27.28 -43.25 -14.24
C THR A 134 -26.24 -43.57 -13.15
N SER A 135 -26.63 -44.50 -12.28
CA SER A 135 -25.87 -45.52 -11.51
C SER A 135 -24.69 -45.14 -10.60
N GLN A 136 -24.95 -45.32 -9.31
CA GLN A 136 -24.02 -45.32 -8.19
C GLN A 136 -23.08 -46.54 -8.25
N SER A 137 -21.78 -46.31 -8.00
CA SER A 137 -20.88 -47.32 -7.44
C SER A 137 -20.37 -46.80 -6.11
N ALA A 138 -20.70 -47.54 -5.05
CA ALA A 138 -20.51 -47.15 -3.66
C ALA A 138 -19.10 -47.51 -3.17
N THR A 139 -18.14 -46.61 -3.39
CA THR A 139 -16.87 -46.52 -2.63
C THR A 139 -16.29 -45.12 -2.84
N SER A 140 -16.78 -44.10 -2.14
CA SER A 140 -16.14 -42.77 -2.22
C SER A 140 -16.04 -42.00 -0.89
N THR A 141 -16.66 -42.47 0.20
CA THR A 141 -16.68 -41.74 1.47
C THR A 141 -15.38 -41.84 2.26
N ALA A 142 -14.69 -43.00 2.21
CA ALA A 142 -13.44 -43.20 2.92
C ALA A 142 -12.26 -42.43 2.28
N ASP A 143 -12.19 -42.41 0.95
CA ASP A 143 -11.12 -41.71 0.21
C ASP A 143 -11.30 -40.18 0.25
N SER A 144 -12.54 -39.69 0.31
CA SER A 144 -12.81 -38.26 0.51
C SER A 144 -12.43 -37.79 1.91
N GLN A 145 -12.66 -38.61 2.94
CA GLN A 145 -12.25 -38.26 4.32
C GLN A 145 -10.73 -38.30 4.49
N LEU A 146 -10.05 -39.29 3.89
CA LEU A 146 -8.59 -39.36 3.89
C LEU A 146 -7.95 -38.20 3.13
N SER A 147 -8.53 -37.78 2.01
CA SER A 147 -8.05 -36.63 1.26
C SER A 147 -8.26 -35.32 2.02
N ALA A 148 -9.40 -35.18 2.71
CA ALA A 148 -9.67 -34.03 3.57
C ALA A 148 -8.73 -33.97 4.78
N GLU A 149 -8.49 -35.09 5.47
CA GLU A 149 -7.53 -35.14 6.57
C GLU A 149 -6.08 -34.93 6.10
N LEU A 150 -5.71 -35.41 4.91
CA LEU A 150 -4.38 -35.16 4.33
C LEU A 150 -4.19 -33.71 3.94
N GLN A 151 -5.23 -33.06 3.40
CA GLN A 151 -5.21 -31.64 3.09
C GLN A 151 -5.07 -30.81 4.37
N ASP A 152 -5.80 -31.17 5.43
CA ASP A 152 -5.76 -30.51 6.73
C ASP A 152 -4.40 -30.71 7.44
N LEU A 153 -3.80 -31.90 7.28
CA LEU A 153 -2.45 -32.20 7.76
C LEU A 153 -1.37 -31.48 6.95
N GLU A 154 -1.55 -31.33 5.63
CA GLU A 154 -0.65 -30.55 4.77
C GLU A 154 -0.72 -29.07 5.10
N THR A 155 -1.91 -28.51 5.31
CA THR A 155 -2.07 -27.10 5.70
C THR A 155 -1.59 -26.81 7.13
N SER A 156 -1.70 -27.76 8.06
CA SER A 156 -1.19 -27.59 9.43
C SER A 156 0.32 -27.80 9.56
N GLN A 157 0.92 -28.62 8.69
CA GLN A 157 2.37 -28.87 8.67
C GLN A 157 3.13 -27.93 7.71
N PHE A 158 2.43 -27.29 6.78
CA PHE A 158 2.98 -26.25 5.91
C PHE A 158 2.84 -24.88 6.58
N THR A 159 3.71 -24.62 7.55
CA THR A 159 3.95 -23.25 8.01
C THR A 159 4.86 -22.60 6.97
N PHE A 160 4.34 -21.68 6.16
CA PHE A 160 5.21 -20.83 5.34
C PHE A 160 6.22 -20.17 6.28
N LEU A 161 7.51 -20.52 6.18
CA LEU A 161 8.62 -19.88 6.92
C LEU A 161 8.89 -18.44 6.44
N SER A 162 7.86 -17.78 5.94
CA SER A 162 7.93 -16.45 5.37
C SER A 162 6.53 -15.83 5.37
N GLU A 163 5.95 -15.64 6.53
CA GLU A 163 5.07 -14.49 6.74
C GLU A 163 5.93 -13.20 6.78
N HIS A 164 6.81 -13.02 5.81
CA HIS A 164 7.43 -11.72 5.55
C HIS A 164 6.39 -10.98 4.72
N ALA A 165 5.63 -10.10 5.36
CA ALA A 165 4.82 -9.13 4.64
C ALA A 165 5.72 -8.44 3.62
N ILE A 166 5.45 -8.65 2.32
CA ILE A 166 6.18 -7.96 1.27
C ILE A 166 5.77 -6.50 1.38
N GLU A 167 6.62 -5.70 2.02
CA GLU A 167 6.42 -4.26 2.04
C GLU A 167 6.66 -3.73 0.64
N ILE A 168 5.61 -3.20 0.02
CA ILE A 168 5.69 -2.47 -1.25
C ILE A 168 5.56 -0.98 -0.90
N PRO A 169 6.68 -0.25 -0.75
CA PRO A 169 6.69 1.12 -0.24
C PRO A 169 5.84 2.06 -1.10
N ASN A 170 5.90 1.89 -2.42
CA ASN A 170 5.14 2.70 -3.37
C ASN A 170 3.63 2.60 -3.17
N LEU A 171 3.11 1.45 -2.71
CA LEU A 171 1.67 1.33 -2.42
C LEU A 171 1.25 2.22 -1.26
N LYS A 172 2.08 2.33 -0.21
CA LYS A 172 1.81 3.22 0.94
C LYS A 172 1.86 4.68 0.49
N THR A 173 2.88 5.05 -0.31
CA THR A 173 2.98 6.41 -0.86
C THR A 173 1.78 6.74 -1.74
N LEU A 174 1.37 5.82 -2.62
CA LEU A 174 0.21 5.99 -3.50
C LEU A 174 -1.10 6.10 -2.72
N GLU A 175 -1.29 5.26 -1.69
CA GLU A 175 -2.47 5.31 -0.82
C GLU A 175 -2.61 6.67 -0.13
N VAL A 176 -1.53 7.17 0.48
CA VAL A 176 -1.53 8.47 1.15
C VAL A 176 -1.72 9.60 0.12
N SER A 177 -1.07 9.50 -1.04
CA SER A 177 -1.22 10.45 -2.14
C SER A 177 -2.66 10.55 -2.62
N LEU A 178 -3.34 9.41 -2.79
CA LEU A 178 -4.74 9.36 -3.20
C LEU A 178 -5.67 9.93 -2.14
N ARG A 179 -5.41 9.70 -0.85
CA ARG A 179 -6.16 10.33 0.24
C ARG A 179 -6.02 11.85 0.23
N ILE A 180 -4.81 12.36 0.03
CA ILE A 180 -4.55 13.80 -0.10
C ILE A 180 -5.27 14.34 -1.34
N ALA A 181 -5.16 13.68 -2.49
CA ALA A 181 -5.86 14.06 -3.71
C ALA A 181 -7.38 14.12 -3.50
N HIS A 182 -7.95 13.15 -2.79
CA HIS A 182 -9.37 13.15 -2.45
C HIS A 182 -9.75 14.33 -1.56
N MET A 183 -8.95 14.65 -0.53
CA MET A 183 -9.17 15.83 0.31
C MET A 183 -9.16 17.13 -0.51
N LEU A 184 -8.27 17.22 -1.51
CA LEU A 184 -8.13 18.38 -2.38
C LEU A 184 -9.11 18.40 -3.57
N GLY A 185 -9.97 17.39 -3.73
CA GLY A 185 -10.91 17.30 -4.84
C GLY A 185 -10.28 16.96 -6.20
N LEU A 186 -9.15 16.23 -6.18
CA LEU A 186 -8.31 15.91 -7.35
C LEU A 186 -8.28 14.41 -7.68
N ALA A 187 -9.15 13.57 -7.08
CA ALA A 187 -9.02 12.11 -7.09
C ALA A 187 -8.89 11.49 -8.49
N ASP A 188 -9.62 12.00 -9.49
CA ASP A 188 -9.64 11.45 -10.85
C ASP A 188 -8.50 12.00 -11.74
N ASP A 189 -8.00 13.19 -11.41
CA ASP A 189 -7.16 13.99 -12.31
C ASP A 189 -5.71 14.14 -11.83
N TRP A 190 -5.40 13.76 -10.59
CA TRP A 190 -4.12 14.14 -9.97
C TRP A 190 -2.89 13.58 -10.68
N VAL A 191 -3.02 12.46 -11.40
CA VAL A 191 -1.96 11.85 -12.23
C VAL A 191 -2.02 12.22 -13.71
N ASP A 192 -3.02 13.00 -14.14
CA ASP A 192 -3.13 13.38 -15.55
C ASP A 192 -2.14 14.51 -15.86
N LEU A 193 -1.07 14.15 -16.57
CA LEU A 193 -0.01 15.05 -17.00
C LEU A 193 -0.40 15.98 -18.16
N THR A 194 -1.57 15.80 -18.76
CA THR A 194 -2.08 16.72 -19.77
C THR A 194 -2.80 17.92 -19.16
N ILE A 195 -3.17 17.81 -17.87
CA ILE A 195 -3.87 18.85 -17.15
C ILE A 195 -2.88 19.89 -16.61
N ASN A 196 -3.21 21.15 -16.87
CA ASN A 196 -2.52 22.30 -16.32
C ASN A 196 -3.57 23.30 -15.82
N ARG A 197 -3.70 23.44 -14.49
CA ARG A 197 -4.80 24.20 -13.86
C ARG A 197 -4.35 24.95 -12.62
N VAL A 198 -5.16 25.93 -12.22
CA VAL A 198 -5.09 26.56 -10.90
C VAL A 198 -5.92 25.73 -9.92
N LEU A 199 -5.47 25.62 -8.67
CA LEU A 199 -6.20 24.91 -7.63
C LEU A 199 -7.47 25.69 -7.24
N ASP A 200 -8.61 25.04 -7.39
CA ASP A 200 -9.93 25.60 -7.06
C ASP A 200 -10.33 25.21 -5.64
N VAL A 201 -10.30 26.18 -4.72
CA VAL A 201 -10.64 25.98 -3.30
C VAL A 201 -12.07 25.50 -3.12
N THR A 202 -12.97 25.81 -4.06
CA THR A 202 -14.38 25.38 -3.98
C THR A 202 -14.55 23.87 -4.22
N ARG A 203 -13.56 23.21 -4.81
CA ARG A 203 -13.55 21.76 -5.07
C ARG A 203 -12.94 20.94 -3.95
N ILE A 204 -12.33 21.57 -2.94
CA ILE A 204 -11.75 20.87 -1.81
C ILE A 204 -12.87 20.12 -1.07
N SER A 205 -12.72 18.80 -0.95
CA SER A 205 -13.75 17.90 -0.42
C SER A 205 -13.93 18.00 1.11
N VAL A 206 -12.96 18.59 1.81
CA VAL A 206 -12.96 18.76 3.26
C VAL A 206 -12.93 20.26 3.63
N PRO A 207 -13.52 20.65 4.77
CA PRO A 207 -13.35 22.00 5.29
C PRO A 207 -11.87 22.33 5.49
N LEU A 208 -11.47 23.58 5.21
CA LEU A 208 -10.07 23.99 5.32
C LEU A 208 -9.51 23.83 6.75
N VAL A 209 -10.35 23.90 7.78
CA VAL A 209 -9.97 23.67 9.17
C VAL A 209 -9.59 22.22 9.46
N ASP A 210 -10.14 21.26 8.70
CA ASP A 210 -9.87 19.83 8.85
C ASP A 210 -8.69 19.37 7.97
N LEU A 211 -8.24 20.25 7.06
CA LEU A 211 -7.08 19.98 6.23
C LEU A 211 -5.80 20.17 7.07
N PRO A 212 -4.84 19.24 7.01
CA PRO A 212 -3.54 19.42 7.66
C PRO A 212 -2.87 20.72 7.20
N GLY A 213 -2.31 21.48 8.15
CA GLY A 213 -1.76 22.82 7.86
C GLY A 213 -0.69 22.85 6.76
N ASN A 214 0.07 21.76 6.60
CA ASN A 214 1.08 21.61 5.54
C ASN A 214 0.46 21.34 4.15
N LEU A 215 -0.82 20.98 4.08
CA LEU A 215 -1.56 20.75 2.84
C LEU A 215 -2.42 21.94 2.42
N HIS A 216 -2.54 22.98 3.26
CA HIS A 216 -3.22 24.21 2.91
C HIS A 216 -2.72 24.77 1.56
N PRO A 217 -3.61 25.28 0.69
CA PRO A 217 -3.22 25.87 -0.58
C PRO A 217 -2.18 26.98 -0.42
N THR A 218 -1.11 26.90 -1.21
CA THR A 218 -0.11 27.97 -1.33
C THR A 218 -0.57 29.03 -2.32
N ALA A 219 -0.02 30.24 -2.22
CA ALA A 219 -0.31 31.31 -3.18
C ALA A 219 -0.02 30.90 -4.64
N ALA A 220 1.06 30.13 -4.87
CA ALA A 220 1.39 29.62 -6.19
C ALA A 220 0.31 28.68 -6.75
N GLN A 221 -0.23 27.78 -5.91
CA GLN A 221 -1.32 26.87 -6.31
C GLN A 221 -2.59 27.63 -6.69
N LEU A 222 -2.84 28.77 -6.06
CA LEU A 222 -4.03 29.60 -6.29
C LEU A 222 -3.89 30.60 -7.46
N MET A 223 -2.68 30.81 -7.98
CA MET A 223 -2.41 31.85 -8.99
C MET A 223 -1.84 31.30 -10.29
N LEU A 224 -1.10 30.19 -10.25
CA LEU A 224 -0.35 29.69 -11.39
C LEU A 224 -0.97 28.38 -11.89
N PRO A 225 -1.20 28.23 -13.21
CA PRO A 225 -1.50 26.94 -13.80
C PRO A 225 -0.35 25.95 -13.55
N HIS A 226 -0.65 24.77 -13.01
CA HIS A 226 0.31 23.71 -12.74
C HIS A 226 -0.28 22.31 -12.84
N TYR A 227 0.61 21.30 -12.76
CA TYR A 227 0.25 19.89 -12.76
C TYR A 227 -0.34 19.47 -11.41
N PRO A 228 -1.55 18.87 -11.37
CA PRO A 228 -2.21 18.45 -10.13
C PRO A 228 -1.39 17.52 -9.22
N VAL A 229 -0.48 16.72 -9.79
CA VAL A 229 0.41 15.83 -9.02
C VAL A 229 1.24 16.59 -7.97
N LEU A 230 1.57 17.86 -8.26
CA LEU A 230 2.35 18.70 -7.35
C LEU A 230 1.56 19.05 -6.09
N ASP A 231 0.23 19.12 -6.16
CA ASP A 231 -0.62 19.51 -5.03
C ASP A 231 -0.58 18.53 -3.87
N VAL A 232 -0.29 17.27 -4.18
CA VAL A 232 -0.29 16.12 -3.26
C VAL A 232 0.96 16.09 -2.38
N LEU A 233 2.03 16.79 -2.77
CA LEU A 233 3.27 16.81 -1.99
C LEU A 233 3.05 17.51 -0.63
N PRO A 234 3.54 16.95 0.48
CA PRO A 234 3.20 17.43 1.83
C PRO A 234 3.97 18.69 2.24
N TRP A 235 4.85 19.22 1.39
CA TRP A 235 5.74 20.35 1.71
C TRP A 235 5.33 21.59 0.91
N PRO A 236 4.73 22.62 1.56
CA PRO A 236 4.31 23.86 0.90
C PRO A 236 5.40 24.54 0.07
N SER A 237 6.63 24.56 0.59
CA SER A 237 7.78 25.17 -0.07
C SER A 237 8.17 24.43 -1.35
N VAL A 238 8.18 23.09 -1.32
CA VAL A 238 8.47 22.26 -2.50
C VAL A 238 7.40 22.44 -3.56
N ARG A 239 6.11 22.41 -3.17
CA ARG A 239 4.98 22.69 -4.07
C ARG A 239 5.16 24.04 -4.77
N THR A 240 5.37 25.08 -3.98
CA THR A 240 5.59 26.45 -4.49
C THR A 240 6.76 26.51 -5.46
N LYS A 241 7.92 25.96 -5.10
CA LYS A 241 9.12 25.97 -5.94
C LYS A 241 8.91 25.25 -7.27
N LEU A 242 8.31 24.07 -7.25
CA LEU A 242 8.06 23.28 -8.46
C LEU A 242 7.02 23.95 -9.36
N ILE A 243 5.93 24.48 -8.78
CA ILE A 243 4.91 25.22 -9.54
C ILE A 243 5.52 26.45 -10.20
N CYS A 244 6.24 27.27 -9.42
CA CYS A 244 6.92 28.44 -9.95
C CYS A 244 7.92 28.05 -11.05
N LEU A 245 8.68 26.97 -10.89
CA LEU A 245 9.62 26.47 -11.91
C LEU A 245 8.91 26.12 -13.22
N PHE A 246 7.86 25.31 -13.17
CA PHE A 246 7.16 24.86 -14.37
C PHE A 246 6.34 25.99 -15.03
N SER A 247 6.05 27.07 -14.30
CA SER A 247 5.50 28.30 -14.89
C SER A 247 6.51 29.13 -15.70
N GLN A 248 7.82 28.91 -15.51
CA GLN A 248 8.85 29.64 -16.25
C GLN A 248 8.99 29.14 -17.69
N PRO A 249 9.46 30.00 -18.62
CA PRO A 249 9.93 29.57 -19.93
C PRO A 249 11.01 28.50 -19.84
N GLU A 250 11.01 27.55 -20.77
CA GLU A 250 11.91 26.38 -20.76
C GLU A 250 13.39 26.76 -20.66
N GLN A 251 13.80 27.85 -21.30
CA GLN A 251 15.19 28.31 -21.36
C GLN A 251 15.74 28.68 -19.97
N LEU A 252 14.86 29.11 -19.06
CA LEU A 252 15.22 29.50 -17.70
C LEU A 252 15.19 28.33 -16.71
N ARG A 253 14.63 27.19 -17.11
CA ARG A 253 14.59 26.01 -16.25
C ARG A 253 15.95 25.31 -16.20
N PRO A 254 16.30 24.62 -15.10
CA PRO A 254 17.44 23.71 -15.04
C PRO A 254 17.33 22.63 -16.13
N PRO A 255 18.45 22.06 -16.63
CA PRO A 255 18.45 21.09 -17.72
C PRO A 255 17.47 19.91 -17.55
N ILE A 256 17.35 19.35 -16.34
CA ILE A 256 16.41 18.25 -16.04
C ILE A 256 14.93 18.67 -16.18
N ALA A 257 14.64 19.95 -15.99
CA ALA A 257 13.28 20.49 -16.04
C ALA A 257 12.91 21.08 -17.42
N ARG A 258 13.73 20.84 -18.44
CA ARG A 258 13.49 21.29 -19.83
C ARG A 258 12.77 20.23 -20.66
N GLY A 259 12.11 20.69 -21.70
CA GLY A 259 11.39 19.87 -22.66
C GLY A 259 10.04 19.34 -22.19
N PRO A 260 9.30 18.69 -23.11
CA PRO A 260 7.96 18.14 -22.84
C PRO A 260 7.98 16.99 -21.82
N MET A 261 9.11 16.32 -21.64
CA MET A 261 9.25 15.17 -20.73
C MET A 261 9.64 15.56 -19.30
N ALA A 262 9.86 16.85 -19.01
CA ALA A 262 10.35 17.31 -17.71
C ALA A 262 9.45 16.86 -16.54
N ILE A 263 8.13 16.98 -16.68
CA ILE A 263 7.20 16.55 -15.63
C ILE A 263 7.16 15.02 -15.48
N MET A 264 7.27 14.29 -16.59
CA MET A 264 7.34 12.83 -16.60
C MET A 264 8.63 12.34 -15.90
N GLN A 265 9.75 13.02 -16.11
CA GLN A 265 11.02 12.72 -15.43
C GLN A 265 10.92 12.96 -13.92
N LEU A 266 10.23 14.03 -13.50
CA LEU A 266 9.93 14.24 -12.09
C LEU A 266 9.08 13.08 -11.54
N MET A 267 7.96 12.74 -12.18
CA MET A 267 7.09 11.63 -11.77
C MET A 267 7.85 10.31 -11.65
N HIS A 268 8.66 9.96 -12.65
CA HIS A 268 9.48 8.75 -12.58
C HIS A 268 10.46 8.76 -11.41
N ALA A 269 11.01 9.91 -11.03
CA ALA A 269 11.85 10.01 -9.85
C ALA A 269 11.02 9.88 -8.55
N LEU A 270 9.81 10.42 -8.51
CA LEU A 270 8.90 10.30 -7.36
C LEU A 270 8.45 8.85 -7.13
N ASP A 271 8.14 8.13 -8.21
CA ASP A 271 7.62 6.75 -8.17
C ASP A 271 8.69 5.67 -8.25
N ASP A 272 9.98 6.03 -8.18
CA ASP A 272 11.08 5.05 -8.21
C ASP A 272 10.93 4.03 -7.06
N GLU A 273 10.84 2.74 -7.41
CA GLU A 273 10.57 1.64 -6.47
C GLU A 273 11.61 1.53 -5.35
N SER A 274 12.85 1.97 -5.63
CA SER A 274 13.98 1.82 -4.72
C SER A 274 14.27 3.11 -3.94
N GLU A 275 14.28 4.24 -4.62
CA GLU A 275 14.85 5.50 -4.17
C GLU A 275 13.95 6.71 -4.53
N GLY A 276 12.64 6.49 -4.67
CA GLY A 276 11.62 7.53 -4.85
C GLY A 276 11.06 8.09 -3.53
N LEU A 277 9.80 8.52 -3.53
CA LEU A 277 9.09 9.00 -2.34
C LEU A 277 8.56 7.83 -1.51
N ARG A 278 8.77 7.91 -0.20
CA ARG A 278 8.30 6.90 0.75
C ARG A 278 7.58 7.56 1.91
N VAL A 279 6.48 6.95 2.35
CA VAL A 279 5.74 7.42 3.53
C VAL A 279 5.85 6.39 4.64
N THR A 280 6.28 6.86 5.82
CA THR A 280 6.18 6.13 7.08
C THR A 280 4.88 6.55 7.76
N LEU A 281 3.91 5.65 7.80
CA LEU A 281 2.65 5.91 8.50
C LEU A 281 2.91 6.15 9.99
N ASP A 282 2.32 7.21 10.51
CA ASP A 282 2.35 7.54 11.93
C ASP A 282 1.41 6.61 12.72
N MET A 283 1.38 6.74 14.05
CA MET A 283 0.53 5.92 14.92
C MET A 283 -0.97 6.00 14.56
N ASN A 284 -1.37 7.11 13.92
CA ASN A 284 -2.74 7.33 13.48
C ASN A 284 -2.99 6.82 12.04
N GLY A 285 -1.96 6.35 11.34
CA GLY A 285 -2.08 5.77 10.01
C GLY A 285 -2.45 6.76 8.90
N HIS A 286 -2.23 8.07 9.13
CA HIS A 286 -2.66 9.12 8.22
C HIS A 286 -1.56 9.53 7.25
N GLY A 287 -0.31 9.65 7.72
CA GLY A 287 0.82 9.98 6.84
C GLY A 287 0.76 11.38 6.21
N TYR A 288 -0.08 12.29 6.73
CA TYR A 288 -0.23 13.64 6.16
C TYR A 288 0.89 14.60 6.59
N ASP A 289 1.55 14.34 7.72
CA ASP A 289 2.67 15.16 8.18
C ASP A 289 3.85 15.03 7.22
N GLY A 290 4.40 16.15 6.76
CA GLY A 290 5.61 16.17 5.94
C GLY A 290 6.82 15.49 6.59
N LYS A 291 6.83 15.29 7.92
CA LYS A 291 7.88 14.53 8.62
C LYS A 291 7.77 13.01 8.45
N SER A 292 6.60 12.50 8.07
CA SER A 292 6.38 11.10 7.72
C SER A 292 6.91 10.73 6.34
N TRP A 293 7.26 11.72 5.52
CA TRP A 293 7.73 11.51 4.16
C TRP A 293 9.26 11.51 4.10
N GLU A 294 9.79 10.55 3.35
CA GLU A 294 11.20 10.39 3.02
C GLU A 294 11.40 10.63 1.52
N VAL A 295 12.34 11.51 1.19
CA VAL A 295 12.85 11.67 -0.18
C VAL A 295 14.01 10.72 -0.41
N GLY A 296 13.93 9.90 -1.46
CA GLY A 296 15.00 9.01 -1.87
C GLY A 296 16.03 9.64 -2.83
N GLN A 297 17.08 8.88 -3.12
CA GLN A 297 18.21 9.33 -3.92
C GLN A 297 17.85 9.65 -5.38
N ALA A 298 16.83 9.00 -5.96
CA ALA A 298 16.42 9.24 -7.35
C ALA A 298 15.93 10.67 -7.54
N ILE A 299 15.19 11.19 -6.57
CA ILE A 299 14.69 12.57 -6.54
C ILE A 299 15.84 13.51 -6.19
N PHE A 300 16.59 13.20 -5.13
CA PHE A 300 17.64 14.08 -4.63
C PHE A 300 18.74 14.33 -5.68
N ARG A 301 19.06 13.35 -6.52
CA ARG A 301 20.07 13.49 -7.58
C ARG A 301 19.81 14.71 -8.47
N ASP A 302 18.59 14.84 -8.99
CA ASP A 302 18.30 15.85 -10.04
C ASP A 302 17.46 17.04 -9.53
N TRP A 303 16.76 16.86 -8.40
CA TRP A 303 15.79 17.81 -7.86
C TRP A 303 16.15 18.35 -6.47
N TRP A 304 17.39 18.16 -5.99
CA TRP A 304 17.83 18.61 -4.66
C TRP A 304 17.57 20.10 -4.37
N TRP A 305 17.66 20.96 -5.39
CA TRP A 305 17.47 22.41 -5.27
C TRP A 305 16.02 22.80 -4.92
N ALA A 306 15.05 21.92 -5.18
CA ALA A 306 13.66 22.13 -4.80
C ALA A 306 13.41 21.83 -3.32
N LEU A 307 14.32 21.10 -2.66
CA LEU A 307 14.15 20.58 -1.31
C LEU A 307 14.78 21.52 -0.28
N ASP A 308 14.06 21.77 0.81
CA ASP A 308 14.60 22.54 1.93
C ASP A 308 15.56 21.69 2.77
N PRO A 309 16.54 22.31 3.46
CA PRO A 309 17.50 21.59 4.30
C PRO A 309 16.84 20.72 5.38
N GLU A 310 15.68 21.12 5.89
CA GLU A 310 14.91 20.36 6.88
C GLU A 310 14.34 19.06 6.29
N ILE A 311 13.86 19.09 5.04
CA ILE A 311 13.34 17.92 4.33
C ILE A 311 14.47 16.92 4.10
N VAL A 312 15.65 17.39 3.70
CA VAL A 312 16.84 16.57 3.50
C VAL A 312 17.30 15.95 4.83
N SER A 313 17.31 16.75 5.90
CA SER A 313 17.68 16.29 7.24
C SER A 313 16.71 15.23 7.78
N ASN A 314 15.40 15.44 7.62
CA ASN A 314 14.37 14.47 8.00
C ASN A 314 14.48 13.19 7.17
N SER A 315 14.67 13.31 5.85
CA SER A 315 14.86 12.15 4.97
C SER A 315 16.08 11.34 5.39
N ASN A 316 17.21 11.99 5.69
CA ASN A 316 18.40 11.32 6.21
C ASN A 316 18.17 10.63 7.57
N ARG A 317 17.33 11.19 8.44
CA ARG A 317 16.91 10.54 9.69
C ARG A 317 16.10 9.26 9.39
N LEU A 318 15.11 9.32 8.51
CA LEU A 318 14.30 8.15 8.12
C LEU A 318 15.15 7.07 7.43
N ARG A 319 16.06 7.48 6.54
CA ARG A 319 17.05 6.61 5.88
C ARG A 319 17.94 5.89 6.88
N SER A 320 18.40 6.59 7.93
CA SER A 320 19.23 5.97 8.97
C SER A 320 18.48 4.90 9.77
N ILE A 321 17.18 5.09 10.02
CA ILE A 321 16.33 4.10 10.71
C ILE A 321 16.19 2.82 9.87
N ARG A 322 16.14 2.97 8.53
CA ARG A 322 16.13 1.85 7.58
C ARG A 322 17.51 1.21 7.33
N GLY A 323 18.58 1.80 7.84
CA GLY A 323 19.94 1.34 7.58
C GLY A 323 20.46 1.62 6.17
N VAL A 324 19.91 2.62 5.46
CA VAL A 324 20.41 3.03 4.13
C VAL A 324 21.29 4.30 4.22
N PRO A 325 22.26 4.48 3.31
CA PRO A 325 23.15 5.64 3.33
C PRO A 325 22.41 6.98 3.22
N LYS A 326 23.02 8.04 3.77
CA LYS A 326 22.52 9.42 3.60
C LYS A 326 22.46 9.80 2.13
N LEU A 327 21.55 10.72 1.81
CA LEU A 327 21.44 11.35 0.50
C LEU A 327 22.77 12.01 0.13
N GLN A 328 23.24 11.74 -1.08
CA GLN A 328 24.50 12.25 -1.61
C GLN A 328 24.22 13.18 -2.78
N LEU A 329 24.88 14.32 -2.81
CA LEU A 329 24.85 15.19 -3.97
C LEU A 329 25.53 14.47 -5.14
N PRO A 330 25.08 14.69 -6.38
CA PRO A 330 25.80 14.21 -7.56
C PRO A 330 27.24 14.73 -7.50
N ILE A 331 28.20 13.82 -7.65
CA ILE A 331 29.60 14.22 -7.81
C ILE A 331 29.70 14.82 -9.23
N PRO A 332 30.25 16.04 -9.38
CA PRO A 332 30.35 16.73 -10.66
C PRO A 332 31.23 16.02 -11.69
#